data_AF-A0A1D8IRL9-F1
#
_entry.id   AF-A0A1D8IRL9-F1
#
_cell.length_a   1.000
_cell.length_b   1.000
_cell.length_c   1.000
_cell.angle_alpha   90.00
_cell.angle_beta   90.00
_cell.angle_gamma   90.00
#
_symmetry.space_group_name_H-M   'P 1'
#
loop_
_entity.id
_entity.type
_entity.pdbx_description
1 polymer ?
#
loop_
_entity_poly.entity_id
_entity_poly.type
_entity_poly.pdbx_seq_one_letter_code
_entity_poly.pdbx_strand_id
1 'polypeptide(L)'
;MAMDEMIVLLAAQAATPKVVVNEALEAALRGLDRRIEALSAALEVEYLGPGIGMQDMDAEHVFRLVVRHHVWDVAHSGWGLKVCDALPNGGLRPMWPIYGVGRLRKQQLVKTLPAFFQGYMAAVVAAGKAQSSAGLELQALAESFG
;
A
#
# COMPACT_ATOMS: atom_id res chain seq x y z
N MET A 1 -5.25 19.62 0.31
CA MET A 1 -5.39 18.68 -0.81
C MET A 1 -6.45 17.68 -0.43
N ALA A 2 -7.50 17.56 -1.24
CA ALA A 2 -8.56 16.58 -1.05
C ALA A 2 -8.06 15.17 -1.34
N MET A 3 -8.76 14.13 -0.87
CA MET A 3 -8.34 12.73 -1.11
C MET A 3 -8.23 12.42 -2.61
N ASP A 4 -9.21 12.84 -3.40
CA ASP A 4 -9.23 12.55 -4.85
C ASP A 4 -8.02 13.17 -5.56
N GLU A 5 -7.63 14.39 -5.17
CA GLU A 5 -6.41 15.04 -5.68
C GLU A 5 -5.15 14.25 -5.31
N MET A 6 -5.10 13.68 -4.10
CA MET A 6 -3.98 12.84 -3.65
C MET A 6 -3.89 11.55 -4.46
N ILE A 7 -5.03 10.91 -4.76
CA ILE A 7 -5.07 9.67 -5.56
C ILE A 7 -4.64 9.95 -6.99
N VAL A 8 -5.15 11.02 -7.61
CA VAL A 8 -4.72 11.45 -8.96
C VAL A 8 -3.21 11.73 -8.99
N LEU A 9 -2.66 12.39 -7.98
CA LEU A 9 -1.22 12.62 -7.88
C LEU A 9 -0.44 11.30 -7.82
N LEU A 10 -0.87 10.34 -6.99
CA LEU A 10 -0.20 9.05 -6.84
C LEU A 10 -0.26 8.22 -8.12
N ALA A 11 -1.43 8.16 -8.78
CA ALA A 11 -1.59 7.47 -10.05
C ALA A 11 -0.70 8.07 -11.15
N ALA A 12 -0.66 9.42 -11.25
CA ALA A 12 0.22 10.10 -12.19
C ALA A 12 1.70 9.78 -11.91
N GLN A 13 2.13 9.80 -10.65
CA GLN A 13 3.51 9.46 -10.27
C GLN A 13 3.84 7.98 -10.52
N ALA A 14 2.89 7.07 -10.33
CA ALA A 14 3.07 5.66 -10.66
C ALA A 14 3.32 5.43 -12.16
N ALA A 15 2.72 6.26 -13.02
CA ALA A 15 2.92 6.19 -14.48
C ALA A 15 4.23 6.84 -14.96
N THR A 16 4.81 7.82 -14.25
CA THR A 16 6.00 8.55 -14.75
C THR A 16 7.29 7.75 -14.63
N PRO A 17 8.26 7.81 -15.57
CA PRO A 17 9.52 7.06 -15.46
C PRO A 17 10.31 7.31 -14.16
N LYS A 18 10.15 8.50 -13.56
CA LYS A 18 10.83 8.90 -12.33
C LYS A 18 9.86 9.57 -11.38
N VAL A 19 9.70 8.98 -10.20
CA VAL A 19 8.87 9.53 -9.11
C VAL A 19 9.55 10.73 -8.46
N VAL A 20 8.82 11.84 -8.36
CA VAL A 20 9.25 13.07 -7.70
C VAL A 20 8.86 13.01 -6.24
N VAL A 21 9.83 12.71 -5.38
CA VAL A 21 9.62 12.68 -3.92
C VAL A 21 9.69 14.11 -3.36
N ASN A 22 8.53 14.65 -2.98
CA ASN A 22 8.34 15.97 -2.40
C ASN A 22 7.24 15.93 -1.32
N GLU A 23 6.96 17.06 -0.67
CA GLU A 23 5.95 17.16 0.40
C GLU A 23 4.55 16.77 -0.06
N ALA A 24 4.17 17.06 -1.31
CA ALA A 24 2.88 16.69 -1.87
C ALA A 24 2.74 15.16 -1.97
N LEU A 25 3.79 14.45 -2.40
CA LEU A 25 3.82 12.99 -2.43
C LEU A 25 3.73 12.41 -1.01
N GLU A 26 4.46 12.97 -0.05
CA GLU A 26 4.40 12.54 1.35
C GLU A 26 2.99 12.69 1.93
N ALA A 27 2.34 13.83 1.67
CA ALA A 27 0.97 14.07 2.10
C ALA A 27 -0.01 13.08 1.46
N ALA A 28 0.16 12.80 0.17
CA ALA A 28 -0.68 11.83 -0.54
C ALA A 28 -0.50 10.41 -0.01
N LEU A 29 0.74 9.97 0.27
CA LEU A 29 1.00 8.65 0.87
C LEU A 29 0.43 8.54 2.29
N ARG A 30 0.46 9.60 3.09
CA ARG A 30 -0.20 9.63 4.42
C ARG A 30 -1.72 9.63 4.33
N GLY A 31 -2.27 10.28 3.31
CA GLY A 31 -3.70 10.20 2.99
C GLY A 31 -4.08 8.77 2.64
N LEU A 32 -3.33 8.15 1.73
CA LEU A 32 -3.57 6.79 1.29
C LEU A 32 -3.44 5.78 2.42
N ASP A 33 -2.40 5.87 3.27
CA ASP A 33 -2.21 4.97 4.42
C ASP A 33 -3.44 4.95 5.33
N ARG A 34 -3.93 6.14 5.73
CA ARG A 34 -5.15 6.27 6.55
C ARG A 34 -6.40 5.73 5.86
N ARG A 35 -6.52 5.95 4.55
CA ARG A 35 -7.66 5.46 3.78
C ARG A 35 -7.69 3.94 3.72
N ILE A 36 -6.52 3.32 3.50
CA ILE A 36 -6.38 1.87 3.44
C ILE A 36 -6.54 1.24 4.82
N GLU A 37 -6.10 1.89 5.90
CA GLU A 37 -6.40 1.44 7.27
C GLU A 37 -7.92 1.31 7.49
N ALA A 38 -8.71 2.35 7.16
CA ALA A 38 -10.16 2.29 7.31
C ALA A 38 -10.80 1.19 6.46
N LEU A 39 -10.37 1.06 5.19
CA LEU A 39 -10.89 0.03 4.28
C LEU A 39 -10.53 -1.38 4.73
N SER A 40 -9.26 -1.61 5.08
CA SER A 40 -8.79 -2.92 5.51
C SER A 40 -9.37 -3.33 6.87
N ALA A 41 -9.68 -2.39 7.76
CA ALA A 41 -10.42 -2.71 9.00
C ALA A 41 -11.85 -3.15 8.74
N ALA A 42 -12.52 -2.60 7.73
CA ALA A 42 -13.86 -3.04 7.33
C ALA A 42 -13.83 -4.35 6.54
N LEU A 43 -12.81 -4.54 5.71
CA LEU A 43 -12.69 -5.69 4.83
C LEU A 43 -12.10 -6.91 5.54
N GLU A 44 -11.15 -6.74 6.45
CA GLU A 44 -10.44 -7.83 7.14
C GLU A 44 -9.96 -8.94 6.18
N VAL A 45 -9.42 -8.54 5.03
CA VAL A 45 -8.86 -9.44 4.02
C VAL A 45 -7.35 -9.29 4.05
N GLU A 46 -6.65 -10.38 4.38
CA GLU A 46 -5.18 -10.39 4.27
C GLU A 46 -4.75 -10.43 2.79
N TYR A 47 -3.70 -9.67 2.47
CA TYR A 47 -3.11 -9.69 1.14
C TYR A 47 -1.60 -9.48 1.20
N LEU A 48 -0.88 -10.38 0.52
CA LEU A 48 0.56 -10.32 0.36
C LEU A 48 0.88 -9.70 -1.01
N GLY A 49 1.10 -8.39 -1.01
CA GLY A 49 1.34 -7.60 -2.21
C GLY A 49 2.77 -7.69 -2.75
N PRO A 50 3.09 -6.83 -3.73
CA PRO A 50 4.39 -6.78 -4.39
C PRO A 50 5.56 -6.56 -3.43
N GLY A 51 6.72 -7.09 -3.82
CA GLY A 51 8.00 -6.76 -3.21
C GLY A 51 8.38 -5.30 -3.45
N ILE A 52 9.06 -4.71 -2.48
CA ILE A 52 9.52 -3.33 -2.50
C ILE A 52 10.94 -3.29 -1.92
N GLY A 53 11.88 -2.81 -2.72
CA GLY A 53 13.29 -2.70 -2.39
C GLY A 53 13.86 -1.37 -2.84
N MET A 54 15.15 -1.38 -3.11
CA MET A 54 15.78 -0.35 -3.93
C MET A 54 15.96 -0.97 -5.31
N GLN A 55 15.29 -0.42 -6.32
CA GLN A 55 15.23 -0.98 -7.67
C GLN A 55 16.62 -1.25 -8.27
N ASP A 56 17.60 -0.42 -7.94
CA ASP A 56 18.98 -0.55 -8.43
C ASP A 56 19.80 -1.65 -7.69
N MET A 57 19.23 -2.28 -6.66
CA MET A 57 19.92 -3.23 -5.78
C MET A 57 19.25 -4.61 -5.71
N ASP A 58 18.22 -4.88 -6.52
CA ASP A 58 17.49 -6.16 -6.57
C ASP A 58 17.05 -6.66 -5.17
N ALA A 59 16.60 -5.72 -4.34
CA ALA A 59 16.29 -5.94 -2.92
C ALA A 59 14.79 -6.13 -2.63
N GLU A 60 13.97 -6.38 -3.65
CA GLU A 60 12.51 -6.60 -3.55
C GLU A 60 12.15 -7.84 -2.73
N HIS A 61 13.09 -8.77 -2.59
CA HIS A 61 12.93 -9.97 -1.78
C HIS A 61 12.98 -9.69 -0.26
N VAL A 62 13.46 -8.51 0.15
CA VAL A 62 13.65 -8.17 1.58
C VAL A 62 12.40 -7.58 2.19
N PHE A 63 11.66 -6.74 1.46
CA PHE A 63 10.43 -6.14 1.96
C PHE A 63 9.29 -6.26 0.98
N ARG A 64 8.06 -6.27 1.48
CA ARG A 64 6.87 -6.28 0.63
C ARG A 64 5.72 -5.47 1.23
N LEU A 65 4.79 -5.09 0.37
CA LEU A 65 3.51 -4.51 0.77
C LEU A 65 2.61 -5.61 1.35
N VAL A 66 2.09 -5.41 2.56
CA VAL A 66 1.21 -6.38 3.22
C VAL A 66 0.00 -5.67 3.80
N VAL A 67 -1.19 -6.19 3.49
CA VAL A 67 -2.42 -5.84 4.20
C VAL A 67 -2.74 -6.97 5.18
N ARG A 68 -2.80 -6.64 6.48
CA ARG A 68 -3.24 -7.55 7.53
C ARG A 68 -3.50 -6.80 8.84
N HIS A 69 -3.95 -7.51 9.85
CA HIS A 69 -3.90 -7.03 11.22
C HIS A 69 -2.44 -7.00 11.71
N HIS A 70 -1.89 -5.81 11.87
CA HIS A 70 -0.52 -5.58 12.34
C HIS A 70 -0.50 -5.29 13.84
N VAL A 71 0.49 -5.85 14.53
CA VAL A 71 0.84 -5.47 15.91
C VAL A 71 2.18 -4.75 15.85
N TRP A 72 2.18 -3.44 16.11
CA TRP A 72 3.38 -2.59 16.10
C TRP A 72 4.11 -2.66 17.45
N ASP A 73 3.33 -2.53 18.50
CA ASP A 73 3.76 -2.62 19.89
C ASP A 73 2.55 -2.97 20.77
N VAL A 74 2.72 -2.88 22.09
CA VAL A 74 1.68 -3.22 23.08
C VAL A 74 0.45 -2.30 23.06
N ALA A 75 0.57 -1.10 22.50
CA ALA A 75 -0.48 -0.08 22.46
C ALA A 75 -1.06 0.10 21.05
N HIS A 76 -0.33 -0.29 20.01
CA HIS A 76 -0.71 -0.05 18.63
C HIS A 76 -0.87 -1.36 17.86
N SER A 77 -2.13 -1.68 17.55
CA SER A 77 -2.47 -2.75 16.61
C SER A 77 -3.69 -2.40 15.79
N GLY A 78 -3.81 -2.99 14.60
CA GLY A 78 -4.94 -2.78 13.71
C GLY A 78 -4.71 -3.25 12.29
N TRP A 79 -5.78 -3.29 11.51
CA TRP A 79 -5.72 -3.56 10.08
C TRP A 79 -5.14 -2.38 9.31
N GLY A 80 -4.29 -2.68 8.34
CA GLY A 80 -3.70 -1.66 7.49
C GLY A 80 -2.73 -2.25 6.47
N LEU A 81 -2.33 -1.41 5.52
CA LEU A 81 -1.22 -1.68 4.61
C LEU A 81 0.09 -1.20 5.22
N LYS A 82 1.08 -2.07 5.36
CA LYS A 82 2.45 -1.69 5.79
C LYS A 82 3.52 -2.31 4.88
N VAL A 83 4.73 -1.80 5.02
CA VAL A 83 5.93 -2.40 4.45
C VAL A 83 6.51 -3.35 5.48
N CYS A 84 6.52 -4.64 5.16
CA CYS A 84 6.89 -5.70 6.09
C CYS A 84 8.16 -6.43 5.67
N ASP A 85 8.88 -6.98 6.64
CA ASP A 85 10.04 -7.86 6.43
C ASP A 85 9.58 -9.19 5.82
N ALA A 86 10.02 -9.46 4.59
CA ALA A 86 9.65 -10.63 3.80
C ALA A 86 10.68 -11.76 3.87
N LEU A 87 11.76 -11.62 4.64
CA LEU A 87 12.75 -12.68 4.82
C LEU A 87 12.12 -13.89 5.52
N PRO A 88 12.61 -15.13 5.28
CA PRO A 88 12.00 -16.37 5.80
C PRO A 88 11.73 -16.37 7.32
N ASN A 89 12.56 -15.68 8.10
CA ASN A 89 12.43 -15.59 9.56
C ASN A 89 11.86 -14.25 10.05
N GLY A 90 11.50 -13.35 9.15
CA GLY A 90 10.99 -12.00 9.47
C GLY A 90 9.52 -11.98 9.87
N GLY A 91 8.77 -13.04 9.59
CA GLY A 91 7.37 -13.21 10.04
C GLY A 91 6.40 -12.13 9.54
N LEU A 92 6.74 -11.41 8.46
CA LEU A 92 6.01 -10.24 7.99
C LEU A 92 5.85 -9.16 9.07
N ARG A 93 6.87 -8.99 9.91
CA ARG A 93 6.91 -7.90 10.89
C ARG A 93 6.78 -6.55 10.17
N PRO A 94 5.87 -5.66 10.61
CA PRO A 94 5.78 -4.34 10.02
C PRO A 94 7.04 -3.52 10.34
N MET A 95 7.67 -2.97 9.30
CA MET A 95 8.89 -2.17 9.40
C MET A 95 8.58 -0.69 9.26
N TRP A 96 7.73 -0.33 8.30
CA TRP A 96 7.32 1.06 8.07
C TRP A 96 5.86 1.16 7.63
N PRO A 97 5.17 2.27 7.98
CA PRO A 97 4.03 2.71 7.17
C PRO A 97 4.50 3.09 5.76
N ILE A 98 3.60 3.09 4.78
CA ILE A 98 3.97 3.33 3.37
C ILE A 98 4.57 4.72 3.11
N TYR A 99 4.23 5.71 3.93
CA TYR A 99 4.83 7.04 3.87
C TYR A 99 6.20 7.11 4.57
N GLY A 100 6.51 6.15 5.45
CA GLY A 100 7.71 6.15 6.30
C GLY A 100 8.97 5.62 5.64
N VAL A 101 8.88 5.06 4.42
CA VAL A 101 10.06 4.55 3.71
C VAL A 101 10.95 5.67 3.18
N GLY A 102 12.26 5.40 3.12
CA GLY A 102 13.25 6.31 2.56
C GLY A 102 13.04 6.60 1.07
N ARG A 103 13.66 7.69 0.58
CA ARG A 103 13.45 8.23 -0.77
C ARG A 103 13.53 7.21 -1.91
N LEU A 104 14.55 6.35 -1.93
CA LEU A 104 14.72 5.35 -3.00
C LEU A 104 13.60 4.31 -3.00
N ARG A 105 13.28 3.75 -1.83
CA ARG A 105 12.17 2.80 -1.67
C ARG A 105 10.83 3.43 -2.02
N LYS A 106 10.65 4.72 -1.71
CA LYS A 106 9.42 5.46 -2.02
C LYS A 106 9.14 5.51 -3.52
N GLN A 107 10.18 5.61 -4.35
CA GLN A 107 10.01 5.56 -5.80
C GLN A 107 9.43 4.22 -6.24
N GLN A 108 10.04 3.12 -5.79
CA GLN A 108 9.54 1.78 -6.13
C GLN A 108 8.16 1.52 -5.54
N LEU A 109 7.90 1.94 -4.30
CA LEU A 109 6.59 1.81 -3.66
C LEU A 109 5.49 2.43 -4.52
N VAL A 110 5.67 3.68 -4.93
CA VAL A 110 4.71 4.38 -5.78
C VAL A 110 4.52 3.65 -7.12
N LYS A 111 5.60 3.13 -7.71
CA LYS A 111 5.54 2.31 -8.93
C LYS A 111 4.77 1.01 -8.77
N THR A 112 4.77 0.42 -7.58
CA THR A 112 4.06 -0.84 -7.31
C THR A 112 2.57 -0.66 -6.97
N LEU A 113 2.10 0.58 -6.76
CA LEU A 113 0.70 0.83 -6.36
C LEU A 113 -0.34 0.24 -7.32
N PRO A 114 -0.22 0.35 -8.66
CA PRO A 114 -1.21 -0.26 -9.56
C PRO A 114 -1.32 -1.78 -9.37
N ALA A 115 -0.17 -2.48 -9.38
CA ALA A 115 -0.12 -3.93 -9.16
C ALA A 115 -0.63 -4.32 -7.76
N PHE A 116 -0.35 -3.50 -6.74
CA PHE A 116 -0.85 -3.69 -5.39
C PHE A 116 -2.39 -3.64 -5.36
N PHE A 117 -3.00 -2.59 -5.92
CA PHE A 117 -4.45 -2.42 -5.87
C PHE A 117 -5.20 -3.49 -6.66
N GLN A 118 -4.72 -3.83 -7.85
CA GLN A 118 -5.30 -4.89 -8.66
C GLN A 118 -5.30 -6.23 -7.91
N GLY A 119 -4.16 -6.61 -7.31
CA GLY A 119 -4.08 -7.86 -6.56
C GLY A 119 -4.85 -7.84 -5.23
N TYR A 120 -4.90 -6.69 -4.52
CA TYR A 120 -5.69 -6.60 -3.30
C TYR A 120 -7.19 -6.69 -3.59
N MET A 121 -7.65 -6.02 -4.66
CA MET A 121 -9.05 -6.13 -5.09
C MET A 121 -9.40 -7.57 -5.48
N ALA A 122 -8.51 -8.28 -6.18
CA ALA A 122 -8.70 -9.70 -6.49
C ALA A 122 -8.86 -10.56 -5.22
N ALA A 123 -8.05 -10.30 -4.18
CA ALA A 123 -8.19 -10.97 -2.88
C ALA A 123 -9.55 -10.67 -2.22
N VAL A 124 -10.03 -9.42 -2.30
CA VAL A 124 -11.33 -8.99 -1.78
C VAL A 124 -12.50 -9.63 -2.55
N VAL A 125 -12.38 -9.79 -3.88
CA VAL A 125 -13.33 -10.55 -4.70
C VAL A 125 -13.36 -12.01 -4.26
N ALA A 126 -12.19 -12.65 -4.13
CA ALA A 126 -12.09 -14.04 -3.70
C ALA A 126 -12.67 -14.28 -2.30
N ALA A 127 -12.56 -13.29 -1.41
CA ALA A 127 -13.17 -13.29 -0.08
C ALA A 127 -14.69 -13.01 -0.09
N GLY A 128 -15.30 -12.77 -1.25
CA GLY A 128 -16.73 -12.47 -1.39
C GLY A 128 -17.14 -11.07 -0.87
N LYS A 129 -16.19 -10.15 -0.69
CA LYS A 129 -16.43 -8.83 -0.09
C LYS A 129 -16.49 -7.67 -1.10
N ALA A 130 -16.40 -7.97 -2.39
CA ALA A 130 -16.38 -6.95 -3.45
C ALA A 130 -17.61 -6.03 -3.47
N GLN A 131 -18.79 -6.54 -3.13
CA GLN A 131 -20.04 -5.77 -3.13
C GLN A 131 -20.30 -5.02 -1.82
N SER A 132 -19.41 -5.11 -0.83
CA SER A 132 -19.50 -4.29 0.37
C SER A 132 -19.17 -2.83 0.06
N SER A 133 -19.61 -1.88 0.89
CA SER A 133 -19.26 -0.46 0.75
C SER A 133 -17.74 -0.25 0.63
N ALA A 134 -16.96 -0.91 1.50
CA ALA A 134 -15.49 -0.85 1.44
C ALA A 134 -14.91 -1.54 0.20
N GLY A 135 -15.54 -2.61 -0.29
CA GLY A 135 -15.13 -3.30 -1.51
C GLY A 135 -15.33 -2.44 -2.76
N LEU A 136 -16.47 -1.78 -2.89
CA LEU A 136 -16.75 -0.85 -4.00
C LEU A 136 -15.81 0.35 -3.98
N GLU A 137 -15.50 0.86 -2.79
CA GLU A 137 -14.57 1.97 -2.65
C GLU A 137 -13.12 1.56 -2.99
N LEU A 138 -12.69 0.38 -2.56
CA LEU A 138 -11.39 -0.18 -2.96
C LEU A 138 -11.32 -0.38 -4.48
N GLN A 139 -12.42 -0.81 -5.10
CA GLN A 139 -12.50 -0.95 -6.55
C GLN A 139 -12.31 0.39 -7.26
N ALA A 140 -12.98 1.45 -6.82
CA ALA A 140 -12.78 2.80 -7.36
C ALA A 140 -11.34 3.31 -7.20
N LEU A 141 -10.68 2.99 -6.07
CA LEU A 141 -9.25 3.26 -5.90
C LEU A 141 -8.42 2.48 -6.91
N ALA A 142 -8.67 1.18 -7.09
CA ALA A 142 -7.92 0.36 -8.04
C ALA A 142 -8.05 0.89 -9.47
N GLU A 143 -9.27 1.25 -9.90
CA GLU A 143 -9.54 1.84 -11.21
C GLU A 143 -8.78 3.16 -11.45
N SER A 144 -8.53 3.94 -10.39
CA SER A 144 -7.75 5.18 -10.49
C SER A 144 -6.27 4.96 -10.81
N PHE A 145 -5.73 3.76 -10.57
CA PHE A 145 -4.34 3.41 -10.86
C PHE A 145 -4.14 2.68 -12.20
N GLY A 146 -5.23 2.37 -12.93
CA GLY A 146 -5.22 1.57 -14.16
C GLY A 146 -5.00 0.08 -13.93
#